data_AF-A0A382YNW0-F1
#
_entry.id   AF-A0A382YNW0-F1
#
_cell.length_a   1.000
_cell.length_b   1.000
_cell.length_c   1.000
_cell.angle_alpha   90.00
_cell.angle_beta   90.00
_cell.angle_gamma   90.00
#
_symmetry.space_group_name_H-M   'P 1'
#
loop_
_entity.id
_entity.type
_entity.pdbx_description
1 polymer ?
#
loop_
_entity_poly.entity_id
_entity_poly.type
_entity_poly.pdbx_seq_one_letter_code
_entity_poly.pdbx_strand_id
1 'polypeptide(L)' 'MAGLAGWVGMIMLQGNNVPTLLASLSGSAHLPPLSLTSLTWCGLTMYLWNAIHTRNTLYIVGNVIGLILNSIMIGLILL' A
#
# COMPACT_ATOMS: atom_id res chain seq x y z
N MET A 1 1.46 -20.22 10.11
CA MET A 1 2.48 -19.56 9.27
C MET A 1 1.90 -19.32 7.89
N ALA A 2 2.10 -18.14 7.30
CA ALA A 2 1.63 -17.87 5.94
C ALA A 2 2.46 -18.68 4.94
N GLY A 3 1.78 -19.45 4.08
CA GLY A 3 2.42 -20.14 2.97
C GLY A 3 2.85 -19.17 1.85
N LEU A 4 3.58 -19.70 0.87
CA LEU A 4 4.05 -18.95 -0.31
C LEU A 4 2.94 -18.13 -0.99
N ALA A 5 1.73 -18.69 -1.11
CA ALA A 5 0.58 -17.99 -1.70
C ALA A 5 0.21 -16.68 -0.96
N GLY A 6 0.35 -16.64 0.37
CA GLY A 6 0.07 -15.44 1.16
C GLY A 6 1.07 -14.33 0.89
N TRP A 7 2.37 -14.66 0.81
CA TRP A 7 3.42 -13.71 0.47
C TRP A 7 3.31 -13.20 -0.96
N VAL A 8 3.02 -14.08 -1.92
CA VAL A 8 2.82 -13.69 -3.32
C VAL A 8 1.60 -12.78 -3.45
N GLY A 9 0.46 -13.13 -2.85
CA GLY A 9 -0.73 -12.29 -2.86
C GLY A 9 -0.47 -10.90 -2.26
N MET A 10 0.33 -10.83 -1.20
CA MET A 10 0.71 -9.56 -0.58
C MET A 10 1.61 -8.70 -1.44
N ILE A 11 2.59 -9.32 -2.11
CA ILE A 11 3.44 -8.63 -3.09
C ILE A 11 2.59 -8.10 -4.25
N MET A 12 1.62 -8.87 -4.73
CA MET A 12 0.71 -8.42 -5.79
C MET A 12 -0.16 -7.25 -5.34
N LEU A 13 -0.72 -7.32 -4.12
CA LEU A 13 -1.55 -6.25 -3.53
C LEU A 13 -0.80 -4.94 -3.41
N GLN A 14 0.38 -4.96 -2.77
CA GLN A 14 1.13 -3.73 -2.55
C GLN A 14 1.89 -3.30 -3.81
N GLY A 15 2.30 -4.26 -4.63
CA GLY A 15 2.94 -4.04 -5.92
C GLY A 15 2.03 -3.37 -6.94
N ASN A 16 0.70 -3.45 -6.80
CA ASN A 16 -0.24 -2.73 -7.66
C ASN A 16 -0.05 -1.20 -7.65
N ASN A 17 0.52 -0.64 -6.57
CA ASN A 17 0.80 0.78 -6.50
C ASN A 17 2.08 1.20 -7.26
N VAL A 18 2.95 0.24 -7.62
CA VAL A 18 4.24 0.51 -8.28
C VAL A 18 4.07 1.02 -9.72
N PRO A 19 3.22 0.42 -10.59
CA PRO A 19 2.99 0.95 -11.93
C PRO A 19 2.48 2.40 -11.91
N THR A 20 1.56 2.73 -11.00
CA THR A 20 1.03 4.08 -10.84
C THR A 20 2.11 5.07 -10.40
N LEU A 21 2.99 4.67 -9.47
CA LEU A 21 4.14 5.48 -9.06
C LEU A 21 5.12 5.71 -10.22
N LEU A 22 5.45 4.68 -10.98
CA LEU A 22 6.36 4.79 -12.13
C LEU A 22 5.78 5.68 -13.23
N ALA A 23 4.49 5.54 -13.53
CA ALA A 23 3.80 6.37 -14.51
C ALA A 23 3.71 7.85 -14.07
N SER A 24 3.59 8.11 -12.76
CA SER A 24 3.64 9.46 -12.20
C SER A 24 5.02 10.08 -12.40
N LEU A 25 6.08 9.34 -12.11
CA LEU A 25 7.46 9.80 -12.30
C LEU A 25 7.81 10.05 -13.77
N SER A 26 7.18 9.32 -14.71
CA SER A 26 7.36 9.54 -16.15
C SER A 26 6.55 10.72 -16.72
N GLY A 27 5.80 11.46 -15.88
CA GLY A 27 5.04 12.65 -16.28
C GLY A 27 3.72 12.37 -17.03
N SER A 28 3.29 11.11 -17.10
CA SER A 28 2.15 10.68 -17.95
C SER A 28 0.94 10.18 -17.16
N ALA A 29 0.98 10.17 -15.82
CA ALA A 29 -0.08 9.55 -15.03
C ALA A 29 -1.21 10.50 -14.64
N HIS A 30 -2.43 9.99 -14.80
CA HIS A 30 -3.58 10.39 -14.00
C HIS A 30 -3.38 9.84 -12.58
N LEU A 31 -2.95 10.69 -11.66
CA LEU A 31 -2.84 10.30 -10.25
C LEU A 31 -4.23 9.94 -9.70
N PRO A 32 -4.35 8.90 -8.86
CA PRO A 32 -5.61 8.60 -8.18
C PRO A 32 -6.03 9.79 -7.28
N PRO A 33 -7.34 10.02 -7.12
CA PRO A 33 -7.83 11.14 -6.34
C PRO A 33 -7.38 11.02 -4.87
N LEU A 34 -7.04 12.16 -4.26
CA LEU A 34 -6.55 12.23 -2.87
C LEU A 34 -7.49 11.52 -1.87
N SER A 35 -8.81 11.56 -2.12
CA SER A 35 -9.82 10.88 -1.30
C SER A 35 -9.66 9.35 -1.30
N LEU A 36 -9.36 8.75 -2.45
CA LEU A 36 -9.13 7.30 -2.56
C LEU A 36 -7.83 6.91 -1.85
N THR A 37 -6.77 7.67 -2.09
CA THR A 37 -5.45 7.39 -1.52
C THR A 37 -5.47 7.56 0.00
N SER A 38 -6.05 8.63 0.52
CA SER A 38 -6.20 8.86 1.98
C SER A 38 -7.08 7.81 2.67
N LEU A 39 -8.20 7.39 2.07
CA LEU A 39 -9.02 6.30 2.62
C LEU A 39 -8.25 4.98 2.63
N THR A 40 -7.45 4.70 1.59
CA THR A 40 -6.60 3.52 1.53
C THR A 40 -5.55 3.54 2.64
N TRP A 41 -4.90 4.69 2.86
CA TRP A 41 -3.96 4.88 3.95
C TRP A 41 -4.62 4.59 5.31
N CYS A 42 -5.79 5.18 5.59
CA CYS A 42 -6.55 4.91 6.81
C CYS A 42 -6.89 3.42 6.96
N GLY A 43 -7.38 2.76 5.91
CA GLY A 43 -7.67 1.34 5.92
C GLY A 43 -6.45 0.48 6.24
N LEU A 44 -5.30 0.78 5.62
CA LEU A 44 -4.03 0.07 5.89
C LEU A 44 -3.55 0.28 7.33
N THR A 45 -3.74 1.46 7.93
CA THR A 45 -3.40 1.68 9.34
C THR A 45 -4.27 0.84 10.28
N MET A 46 -5.57 0.74 10.02
CA MET A 46 -6.48 -0.12 10.79
C MET A 46 -6.14 -1.61 10.62
N TYR A 47 -5.83 -2.04 9.40
CA TYR A 47 -5.38 -3.42 9.16
C TYR A 47 -4.05 -3.73 9.83
N LEU A 48 -3.11 -2.78 9.86
CA LEU A 48 -1.85 -2.92 10.58
C LEU A 48 -2.08 -3.09 12.08
N TRP A 49 -2.96 -2.28 12.67
CA TRP A 49 -3.34 -2.40 14.09
C TRP A 49 -3.88 -3.80 14.39
N ASN A 50 -4.82 -4.29 13.56
CA ASN A 50 -5.37 -5.63 13.72
C ASN A 50 -4.31 -6.73 13.51
N ALA A 51 -3.39 -6.56 12.56
CA ALA A 51 -2.33 -7.52 12.29
C ALA A 51 -1.33 -7.64 13.45
N ILE A 52 -1.02 -6.52 14.12
CA ILE A 52 -0.20 -6.50 15.33
C ILE A 52 -0.90 -7.27 16.45
N HIS A 53 -2.19 -7.01 16.68
CA HIS A 53 -2.97 -7.68 17.72
C HIS A 53 -3.08 -9.20 17.49
N THR A 54 -3.22 -9.62 16.23
CA THR A 54 -3.29 -11.04 15.84
C THR A 54 -1.93 -11.68 15.62
N ARG A 55 -0.83 -10.94 15.82
CA ARG A 55 0.56 -11.37 15.56
C ARG A 55 0.77 -11.96 14.16
N ASN A 56 0.05 -11.44 13.17
CA ASN A 56 0.12 -11.94 11.81
C ASN A 56 1.25 -11.24 11.04
N THR A 57 2.45 -11.83 11.07
CA THR A 57 3.66 -11.26 10.47
C THR A 57 3.50 -10.91 8.99
N LEU A 58 2.79 -11.74 8.22
CA LEU A 58 2.53 -11.48 6.81
C LEU A 58 1.81 -10.13 6.69
N TYR A 59 0.65 -9.99 7.31
CA TYR A 59 -0.13 -8.76 7.24
C TYR A 59 0.56 -7.55 7.86
N ILE A 60 1.40 -7.73 8.90
CA ILE A 60 2.19 -6.61 9.44
C ILE A 60 3.12 -6.06 8.34
N VAL A 61 3.92 -6.93 7.72
CA VAL A 61 4.88 -6.51 6.69
C VAL A 61 4.16 -5.92 5.48
N GLY A 62 3.10 -6.57 5.01
CA GLY A 62 2.31 -6.07 3.88
C GLY A 62 1.72 -4.70 4.12
N ASN A 63 1.02 -4.51 5.24
CA ASN A 63 0.38 -3.23 5.54
C ASN A 63 1.41 -2.11 5.72
N VAL A 64 2.57 -2.39 6.32
CA VAL A 64 3.67 -1.40 6.42
C VAL A 64 4.18 -0.99 5.04
N ILE A 65 4.47 -1.94 4.15
CA ILE A 65 4.92 -1.64 2.77
C ILE A 65 3.85 -0.82 2.03
N GLY A 66 2.58 -1.20 2.19
CA GLY A 66 1.45 -0.47 1.63
C GLY A 66 1.38 0.96 2.12
N LEU A 67 1.53 1.18 3.42
CA LEU A 67 1.51 2.51 4.01
C LEU A 67 2.63 3.40 3.48
N ILE A 68 3.84 2.85 3.31
CA ILE A 68 4.97 3.60 2.74
C ILE A 68 4.67 4.00 1.29
N LEU A 69 4.29 3.04 0.44
CA LEU A 69 3.98 3.31 -0.97
C LEU A 69 2.82 4.30 -1.12
N ASN A 70 1.79 4.15 -0.29
CA ASN A 70 0.62 5.02 -0.30
C ASN A 70 0.96 6.44 0.23
N SER A 71 1.87 6.55 1.20
CA SER A 71 2.38 7.85 1.69
C SER A 71 3.22 8.57 0.61
N ILE A 72 4.03 7.84 -0.16
CA ILE A 72 4.76 8.41 -1.32
C ILE A 72 3.76 8.92 -2.36
N MET A 73 2.73 8.14 -2.67
CA MET A 73 1.63 8.56 -3.56
C MET A 73 0.96 9.85 -3.08
N ILE A 74 0.60 9.95 -1.79
CA ILE A 74 0.01 11.18 -1.22
C ILE A 74 1.00 12.34 -1.37
N GLY A 75 2.29 12.12 -1.09
CA GLY A 75 3.32 13.14 -1.27
C GLY A 75 3.40 13.66 -2.71
N LEU A 76 3.35 12.77 -3.70
CA LEU A 76 3.34 13.13 -5.13
C LEU A 76 2.05 13.83 -5.58
N ILE A 77 0.91 13.57 -4.92
CA ILE A 77 -0.36 14.26 -5.22
C ILE A 77 -0.37 15.69 -4.65
N LEU A 78 0.33 15.93 -3.54
CA LEU A 78 0.38 17.23 -2.87
C LEU A 78 1.50 18.16 -3.38
N LEU A 79 2.50 17.61 -4.08
CA LEU A 79 3.60 18.32 -4.73
C LEU A 79 3.21 18.83 -6.12
#